data_AF-A0A3M1AZF3-F1
#
_entry.id   AF-A0A3M1AZF3-F1
#
_cell.length_a   1.000
_cell.length_b   1.000
_cell.length_c   1.000
_cell.angle_alpha   90.00
_cell.angle_beta   90.00
_cell.angle_gamma   90.00
#
_symmetry.space_group_name_H-M   'P 1'
#
loop_
_entity.id
_entity.type
_entity.pdbx_description
1 polymer ?
#
loop_
_entity_poly.entity_id
_entity_poly.type
_entity_poly.pdbx_seq_one_letter_code
_entity_poly.pdbx_strand_id
1 'polypeptide(L)'
;SLRIVPVKSESEKGLYTYGFGRVDLETVYDNVMNKFRWGNFDKLDTHVAYSYGPSIQSLRVVMMRTGRRLIDAGEKDKAIALMEKYFEAFPNFNFPYDWNTLQMINVMVEAGGYEKAKPHIETLARNVAQQLAFHETLDPSRLTQGGDFEQEHSLAVNARDLLLQMVGQQNDEEFLKKIQGIFQGL
;
A
#
# COMPACT_ATOMS: atom_id res chain seq x y z
N SER A 1 -13.05 22.44 -33.99
CA SER A 1 -13.70 21.12 -33.91
C SER A 1 -12.96 20.27 -32.89
N LEU A 2 -13.66 19.62 -31.96
CA LEU A 2 -13.06 18.66 -31.03
C LEU A 2 -12.81 17.35 -31.81
N ARG A 3 -11.58 16.87 -31.85
CA ARG A 3 -11.23 15.55 -32.42
C ARG A 3 -10.99 14.59 -31.27
N ILE A 4 -11.88 13.62 -31.08
CA ILE A 4 -11.66 12.50 -30.16
C ILE A 4 -10.87 11.44 -30.94
N VAL A 5 -9.61 11.24 -30.59
CA VAL A 5 -8.78 10.17 -31.15
C VAL A 5 -8.78 9.01 -30.16
N PRO A 6 -9.35 7.84 -30.50
CA PRO A 6 -9.28 6.67 -29.62
C PRO A 6 -7.82 6.20 -29.53
N VAL A 7 -7.26 6.23 -28.33
CA VAL A 7 -5.94 5.66 -28.04
C VAL A 7 -6.15 4.27 -27.46
N LYS A 8 -5.72 3.23 -28.19
CA LYS A 8 -5.69 1.87 -27.66
C LYS A 8 -4.46 1.74 -26.76
N SER A 9 -4.68 1.41 -25.48
CA SER A 9 -3.62 1.09 -24.53
C SER A 9 -3.79 -0.32 -24.01
N GLU A 10 -2.69 -1.01 -23.75
CA GLU A 10 -2.73 -2.29 -23.05
C GLU A 10 -3.13 -2.09 -21.58
N SER A 11 -3.88 -3.05 -21.04
CA SER A 11 -4.26 -3.04 -19.63
C SER A 11 -3.15 -3.66 -18.78
N GLU A 12 -3.00 -3.17 -17.56
CA GLU A 12 -2.08 -3.74 -16.58
C GLU A 12 -2.63 -5.09 -16.07
N LYS A 13 -1.94 -6.16 -16.45
CA LYS A 13 -2.27 -7.53 -16.03
C LYS A 13 -2.24 -7.62 -14.49
N GLY A 14 -3.20 -8.34 -13.92
CA GLY A 14 -3.29 -8.56 -12.47
C GLY A 14 -4.07 -7.50 -11.69
N LEU A 15 -4.48 -6.38 -12.31
CA LEU A 15 -5.28 -5.32 -11.65
C LEU A 15 -6.77 -5.33 -12.03
N TYR A 16 -7.24 -6.36 -12.75
CA TYR A 16 -8.62 -6.47 -13.24
C TYR A 16 -9.13 -5.16 -13.87
N THR A 17 -10.30 -4.67 -13.45
CA THR A 17 -10.91 -3.43 -13.95
C THR A 17 -10.07 -2.18 -13.64
N TYR A 18 -9.27 -2.19 -12.56
CA TYR A 18 -8.40 -1.07 -12.22
C TYR A 18 -7.16 -0.97 -13.13
N GLY A 19 -6.83 -2.03 -13.86
CA GLY A 19 -5.72 -2.07 -14.81
C GLY A 19 -6.08 -1.51 -16.18
N PHE A 20 -7.35 -1.19 -16.43
CA PHE A 20 -7.78 -0.68 -17.72
C PHE A 20 -7.22 0.72 -17.99
N GLY A 21 -6.87 0.97 -19.25
CA GLY A 21 -6.35 2.25 -19.69
C GLY A 21 -4.92 2.57 -19.24
N ARG A 22 -4.49 3.79 -19.53
CA ARG A 22 -3.19 4.36 -19.13
C ARG A 22 -3.35 5.38 -18.01
N VAL A 23 -2.26 5.67 -17.31
CA VAL A 23 -2.19 6.76 -16.35
C VAL A 23 -1.69 8.02 -17.06
N ASP A 24 -2.43 9.12 -16.94
CA ASP A 24 -1.93 10.45 -17.29
C ASP A 24 -1.16 11.01 -16.08
N LEU A 25 0.17 10.93 -16.13
CA LEU A 25 1.04 11.23 -15.00
C LEU A 25 0.86 12.66 -14.49
N GLU A 26 0.85 13.65 -15.39
CA GLU A 26 0.74 15.06 -15.02
C GLU A 26 -0.61 15.34 -14.38
N THR A 27 -1.70 14.87 -15.00
CA THR A 27 -3.06 15.11 -14.50
C THR A 27 -3.29 14.45 -13.16
N VAL A 28 -2.91 13.18 -13.00
CA VAL A 28 -3.12 12.46 -11.74
C VAL A 28 -2.25 13.04 -10.64
N TYR A 29 -0.98 13.34 -10.92
CA TYR A 29 -0.08 13.91 -9.93
C TYR A 29 -0.58 15.27 -9.43
N ASP A 30 -0.93 16.19 -10.32
CA ASP A 30 -1.45 17.51 -9.91
C ASP A 30 -2.78 17.39 -9.14
N ASN A 31 -3.68 16.49 -9.58
CA ASN A 31 -4.93 16.25 -8.87
C ASN A 31 -4.69 15.77 -7.43
N VAL A 32 -3.84 14.78 -7.24
CA VAL A 32 -3.54 14.19 -5.93
C VAL A 32 -2.81 15.17 -5.02
N MET A 33 -1.79 15.85 -5.55
CA MET A 33 -0.90 16.68 -4.75
C MET A 33 -1.53 18.04 -4.40
N ASN A 34 -2.32 18.63 -5.32
CA ASN A 34 -2.71 20.04 -5.21
C ASN A 34 -4.23 20.27 -5.12
N LYS A 35 -5.04 19.43 -5.78
CA LYS A 35 -6.48 19.72 -5.97
C LYS A 35 -7.41 18.91 -5.07
N PHE A 36 -7.10 17.63 -4.85
CA PHE A 36 -7.98 16.73 -4.12
C PHE A 36 -8.09 17.13 -2.64
N ARG A 37 -9.25 16.87 -2.05
CA ARG A 37 -9.54 17.14 -0.64
C ARG A 37 -9.74 15.80 0.08
N TRP A 38 -8.85 15.50 1.01
CA TRP A 38 -8.76 14.20 1.70
C TRP A 38 -9.69 14.07 2.92
N GLY A 39 -10.71 14.93 3.04
CA GLY A 39 -11.75 14.76 4.06
C GLY A 39 -11.29 14.85 5.51
N ASN A 40 -10.13 15.47 5.80
CA ASN A 40 -9.52 15.55 7.13
C ASN A 40 -9.21 14.19 7.78
N PHE A 41 -9.06 13.12 6.98
CA PHE A 41 -8.67 11.82 7.51
C PHE A 41 -7.32 11.84 8.23
N ASP A 42 -6.46 12.80 7.92
CA ASP A 42 -5.18 13.07 8.56
C ASP A 42 -5.30 13.75 9.94
N LYS A 43 -6.46 14.33 10.27
CA LYS A 43 -6.65 15.19 11.46
C LYS A 43 -7.62 14.66 12.49
N LEU A 44 -8.63 13.92 12.04
CA LEU A 44 -9.71 13.44 12.89
C LEU A 44 -9.70 11.92 12.93
N ASP A 45 -9.50 11.34 14.11
CA ASP A 45 -9.77 9.93 14.36
C ASP A 45 -11.29 9.72 14.23
N THR A 46 -11.69 8.99 13.19
CA THR A 46 -13.10 8.86 12.80
C THR A 46 -13.40 7.50 12.19
N HIS A 47 -14.64 7.07 12.35
CA HIS A 47 -15.11 5.85 11.71
C HIS A 47 -15.35 6.09 10.22
N VAL A 48 -14.50 5.52 9.37
CA VAL A 48 -14.71 5.48 7.93
C VAL A 48 -15.57 4.27 7.58
N ALA A 49 -16.83 4.53 7.22
CA ALA A 49 -17.79 3.46 6.94
C ALA A 49 -17.32 2.56 5.77
N TYR A 50 -17.50 1.24 5.92
CA TYR A 50 -17.09 0.24 4.93
C TYR A 50 -17.69 0.47 3.53
N SER A 51 -18.86 1.10 3.44
CA SER A 51 -19.49 1.46 2.16
C SER A 51 -18.64 2.37 1.28
N TYR A 52 -17.68 3.10 1.85
CA TYR A 52 -16.71 3.91 1.10
C TYR A 52 -15.50 3.10 0.59
N GLY A 53 -15.37 1.84 1.00
CA GLY A 53 -14.27 0.94 0.65
C GLY A 53 -13.93 0.92 -0.85
N PRO A 54 -14.90 0.78 -1.77
CA PRO A 54 -14.63 0.82 -3.20
C PRO A 54 -13.99 2.15 -3.66
N SER A 55 -14.46 3.29 -3.16
CA SER A 55 -13.90 4.60 -3.49
C SER A 55 -12.48 4.77 -2.95
N ILE A 56 -12.25 4.33 -1.72
CA ILE A 56 -10.91 4.34 -1.11
C ILE A 56 -9.97 3.47 -1.95
N GLN A 57 -10.37 2.24 -2.30
CA GLN A 57 -9.54 1.35 -3.11
C GLN A 57 -9.21 1.94 -4.48
N SER A 58 -10.16 2.58 -5.16
CA SER A 58 -9.88 3.29 -6.42
C SER A 58 -8.80 4.36 -6.26
N LEU A 59 -8.86 5.17 -5.20
CA LEU A 59 -7.84 6.19 -4.92
C LEU A 59 -6.47 5.55 -4.69
N ARG A 60 -6.40 4.52 -3.85
CA ARG A 60 -5.15 3.78 -3.56
C ARG A 60 -4.53 3.22 -4.84
N VAL A 61 -5.32 2.56 -5.67
CA VAL A 61 -4.82 1.93 -6.90
C VAL A 61 -4.35 2.99 -7.90
N VAL A 62 -5.06 4.11 -8.06
CA VAL A 62 -4.62 5.20 -8.94
C VAL A 62 -3.27 5.78 -8.49
N MET A 63 -3.08 6.00 -7.18
CA MET A 63 -1.81 6.49 -6.64
C MET A 63 -0.68 5.47 -6.83
N MET A 64 -0.93 4.19 -6.55
CA MET A 64 0.03 3.10 -6.78
C MET A 64 0.47 3.02 -8.25
N ARG A 65 -0.49 2.98 -9.17
CA ARG A 65 -0.22 2.90 -10.62
C ARG A 65 0.59 4.11 -11.06
N THR A 66 0.23 5.30 -10.59
CA THR A 66 0.97 6.54 -10.90
C THR A 66 2.39 6.50 -10.39
N GLY A 67 2.61 6.05 -9.15
CA GLY A 67 3.96 5.88 -8.58
C GLY A 67 4.82 4.92 -9.40
N ARG A 68 4.30 3.76 -9.79
CA ARG A 68 5.00 2.81 -10.68
C ARG A 68 5.38 3.44 -12.02
N ARG A 69 4.45 4.18 -12.64
CA ARG A 69 4.71 4.87 -13.92
C ARG A 69 5.71 6.01 -13.80
N LEU A 70 5.75 6.71 -12.65
CA LEU A 70 6.78 7.71 -12.38
C LEU A 70 8.17 7.06 -12.25
N ILE A 71 8.26 5.89 -11.62
CA ILE A 71 9.51 5.11 -11.54
C ILE A 71 9.95 4.68 -12.95
N ASP A 72 9.03 4.13 -13.76
CA ASP A 72 9.30 3.74 -15.15
C ASP A 72 9.84 4.91 -15.99
N ALA A 73 9.34 6.14 -15.73
CA ALA A 73 9.74 7.37 -16.39
C ALA A 73 11.05 7.99 -15.82
N GLY A 74 11.62 7.41 -14.76
CA GLY A 74 12.79 7.95 -14.07
C GLY A 74 12.50 9.10 -13.11
N GLU A 75 11.24 9.47 -12.91
CA GLU A 75 10.78 10.56 -12.03
C GLU A 75 10.63 10.10 -10.58
N LYS A 76 11.70 9.52 -10.02
CA LYS A 76 11.70 8.86 -8.71
C LYS A 76 11.34 9.79 -7.55
N ASP A 77 11.80 11.04 -7.56
CA ASP A 77 11.48 12.02 -6.51
C ASP A 77 9.98 12.32 -6.44
N LYS A 78 9.30 12.38 -7.61
CA LYS A 78 7.84 12.52 -7.66
C LYS A 78 7.15 11.27 -7.14
N ALA A 79 7.65 10.08 -7.46
CA ALA A 79 7.08 8.84 -6.92
C ALA A 79 7.16 8.81 -5.39
N ILE A 80 8.29 9.23 -4.80
CA ILE A 80 8.46 9.35 -3.35
C ILE A 80 7.47 10.36 -2.77
N ALA A 81 7.39 11.57 -3.32
CA ALA A 81 6.47 12.61 -2.85
C ALA A 81 5.00 12.18 -2.93
N LEU A 82 4.63 11.43 -3.98
CA LEU A 82 3.30 10.86 -4.14
C LEU A 82 2.98 9.83 -3.04
N MET A 83 3.94 8.97 -2.69
CA MET A 83 3.76 7.99 -1.62
C MET A 83 3.74 8.64 -0.24
N GLU A 84 4.54 9.70 0.01
CA GLU A 84 4.41 10.52 1.22
C GLU A 84 2.99 11.11 1.32
N LYS A 85 2.43 11.59 0.21
CA LYS A 85 1.05 12.08 0.19
C LYS A 85 0.02 10.99 0.48
N TYR A 86 0.26 9.77 0.00
CA TYR A 86 -0.58 8.62 0.33
C TYR A 86 -0.62 8.39 1.85
N PHE A 87 0.54 8.34 2.50
CA PHE A 87 0.61 8.06 3.93
C PHE A 87 0.05 9.19 4.80
N GLU A 88 0.16 10.45 4.35
CA GLU A 88 -0.53 11.58 4.96
C GLU A 88 -2.05 11.43 4.85
N ALA A 89 -2.56 11.15 3.65
CA ALA A 89 -3.99 11.09 3.38
C ALA A 89 -4.70 9.85 3.95
N PHE A 90 -3.98 8.74 4.11
CA PHE A 90 -4.48 7.46 4.61
C PHE A 90 -3.71 7.01 5.85
N PRO A 91 -3.81 7.73 6.97
CA PRO A 91 -3.02 7.40 8.16
C PRO A 91 -3.54 6.13 8.82
N ASN A 92 -2.63 5.41 9.49
CA ASN A 92 -2.90 4.11 10.11
C ASN A 92 -4.09 4.09 11.09
N PHE A 93 -4.35 5.20 11.80
CA PHE A 93 -5.42 5.24 12.80
C PHE A 93 -6.83 5.20 12.19
N ASN A 94 -7.02 5.76 10.99
CA ASN A 94 -8.29 5.69 10.24
C ASN A 94 -8.29 4.56 9.20
N PHE A 95 -7.11 4.23 8.70
CA PHE A 95 -6.90 3.25 7.65
C PHE A 95 -5.78 2.30 8.06
N PRO A 96 -6.08 1.29 8.91
CA PRO A 96 -5.08 0.34 9.39
C PRO A 96 -4.27 -0.22 8.22
N TYR A 97 -2.95 -0.14 8.34
CA TYR A 97 -2.04 -0.65 7.33
C TYR A 97 -2.21 -2.14 7.19
N ASP A 98 -2.36 -2.57 5.94
CA ASP A 98 -2.66 -3.93 5.54
C ASP A 98 -1.78 -4.34 4.33
N TRP A 99 -2.13 -5.46 3.72
CA TRP A 99 -1.51 -5.94 2.48
C TRP A 99 -1.53 -4.90 1.34
N ASN A 100 -2.56 -4.05 1.24
CA ASN A 100 -2.60 -3.01 0.20
C ASN A 100 -1.56 -1.92 0.48
N THR A 101 -1.35 -1.56 1.75
CA THR A 101 -0.32 -0.59 2.13
C THR A 101 1.10 -1.08 1.79
N LEU A 102 1.35 -2.40 1.86
CA LEU A 102 2.64 -2.97 1.41
C LEU A 102 2.98 -2.59 -0.03
N GLN A 103 1.97 -2.53 -0.91
CA GLN A 103 2.19 -2.16 -2.32
C GLN A 103 2.67 -0.70 -2.46
N MET A 104 2.22 0.21 -1.58
CA MET A 104 2.65 1.61 -1.57
C MET A 104 4.06 1.76 -0.98
N ILE A 105 4.34 1.01 0.08
CA ILE A 105 5.70 0.91 0.65
C ILE A 105 6.67 0.43 -0.43
N ASN A 106 6.31 -0.62 -1.19
CA ASN A 106 7.15 -1.14 -2.25
C ASN A 106 7.46 -0.08 -3.33
N VAL A 107 6.46 0.69 -3.77
CA VAL A 107 6.66 1.81 -4.71
C VAL A 107 7.64 2.84 -4.13
N MET A 108 7.48 3.22 -2.86
CA MET A 108 8.39 4.18 -2.23
C MET A 108 9.83 3.65 -2.15
N VAL A 109 10.02 2.37 -1.82
CA VAL A 109 11.34 1.72 -1.73
C VAL A 109 11.98 1.57 -3.11
N GLU A 110 11.25 1.12 -4.13
CA GLU A 110 11.72 1.01 -5.52
C GLU A 110 12.13 2.37 -6.12
N ALA A 111 11.46 3.44 -5.70
CA ALA A 111 11.84 4.81 -6.03
C ALA A 111 13.10 5.29 -5.30
N GLY A 112 13.65 4.52 -4.36
CA GLY A 112 14.83 4.90 -3.56
C GLY A 112 14.49 5.64 -2.26
N GLY A 113 13.21 5.72 -1.88
CA GLY A 113 12.74 6.38 -0.67
C GLY A 113 12.81 5.51 0.59
N TYR A 114 13.77 4.59 0.70
CA TYR A 114 13.82 3.59 1.77
C TYR A 114 13.80 4.20 3.19
N GLU A 115 14.61 5.22 3.44
CA GLU A 115 14.63 5.90 4.75
C GLU A 115 13.27 6.50 5.13
N LYS A 116 12.54 7.05 4.15
CA LYS A 116 11.19 7.59 4.35
C LYS A 116 10.15 6.48 4.52
N ALA A 117 10.41 5.29 3.99
CA ALA A 117 9.52 4.13 4.13
C ALA A 117 9.63 3.46 5.51
N LYS A 118 10.76 3.60 6.23
CA LYS A 118 11.01 2.91 7.52
C LYS A 118 9.89 3.06 8.56
N PRO A 119 9.35 4.27 8.85
CA PRO A 119 8.25 4.40 9.80
C PRO A 119 6.99 3.63 9.38
N HIS A 120 6.72 3.57 8.07
CA HIS A 120 5.57 2.86 7.52
C HIS A 120 5.77 1.35 7.50
N ILE A 121 7.00 0.89 7.23
CA ILE A 121 7.40 -0.51 7.36
C ILE A 121 7.21 -0.99 8.80
N GLU A 122 7.68 -0.23 9.78
CA GLU A 122 7.52 -0.58 11.19
C GLU A 122 6.04 -0.61 11.60
N THR A 123 5.25 0.37 11.17
CA THR A 123 3.81 0.42 11.44
C THR A 123 3.11 -0.80 10.86
N LEU A 124 3.36 -1.13 9.58
CA LEU A 124 2.76 -2.30 8.96
C LEU A 124 3.22 -3.59 9.64
N ALA A 125 4.50 -3.71 10.00
CA ALA A 125 5.01 -4.88 10.71
C ALA A 125 4.28 -5.11 12.05
N ARG A 126 4.02 -4.04 12.82
CA ARG A 126 3.27 -4.13 14.08
C ARG A 126 1.83 -4.56 13.86
N ASN A 127 1.15 -4.00 12.86
CA ASN A 127 -0.23 -4.39 12.52
C ASN A 127 -0.30 -5.86 12.10
N VAL A 128 0.60 -6.29 11.21
CA VAL A 128 0.67 -7.67 10.74
C VAL A 128 1.00 -8.62 11.89
N ALA A 129 1.93 -8.25 12.77
CA ALA A 129 2.25 -9.05 13.95
C ALA A 129 1.04 -9.21 14.87
N GLN A 130 0.32 -8.13 15.17
CA GLN A 130 -0.91 -8.20 15.97
C GLN A 130 -1.99 -9.08 15.31
N GLN A 131 -2.14 -8.98 13.99
CA GLN A 131 -3.08 -9.82 13.25
C GLN A 131 -2.70 -11.31 13.32
N LEU A 132 -1.42 -11.64 13.14
CA LEU A 132 -0.92 -13.00 13.26
C LEU A 132 -1.09 -13.55 14.69
N ALA A 133 -0.80 -12.74 15.71
CA ALA A 133 -1.01 -13.11 17.12
C ALA A 133 -2.48 -13.43 17.40
N PHE A 134 -3.40 -12.63 16.85
CA PHE A 134 -4.83 -12.92 16.95
C PHE A 134 -5.18 -14.24 16.24
N HIS A 135 -4.67 -14.47 15.03
CA HIS A 135 -4.92 -15.72 14.31
C HIS A 135 -4.44 -16.95 15.10
N GLU A 136 -3.32 -16.86 15.82
CA GLU A 136 -2.82 -17.94 16.68
C GLU A 136 -3.76 -18.31 17.84
N THR A 137 -4.66 -17.40 18.23
CA THR A 137 -5.71 -17.70 19.24
C THR A 137 -6.91 -18.44 18.67
N LEU A 138 -7.04 -18.52 17.34
CA LEU A 138 -8.17 -19.14 16.68
C LEU A 138 -7.97 -20.66 16.51
N ASP A 139 -9.09 -21.37 16.33
CA ASP A 139 -9.04 -22.78 15.94
C ASP A 139 -8.35 -22.93 14.57
N PRO A 140 -7.38 -23.85 14.39
CA PRO A 140 -6.68 -24.04 13.13
C PRO A 140 -7.59 -24.29 11.91
N SER A 141 -8.79 -24.86 12.11
CA SER A 141 -9.78 -25.05 11.04
C SER A 141 -10.28 -23.74 10.43
N ARG A 142 -10.20 -22.62 11.16
CA ARG A 142 -10.60 -21.29 10.67
C ARG A 142 -9.54 -20.62 9.79
N LEU A 143 -8.30 -21.09 9.89
CA LEU A 143 -7.14 -20.56 9.15
C LEU A 143 -6.80 -21.41 7.92
N THR A 144 -7.37 -22.61 7.81
CA THR A 144 -7.09 -23.57 6.75
C THR A 144 -8.22 -23.58 5.71
N GLN A 145 -8.11 -24.43 4.68
CA GLN A 145 -8.99 -24.42 3.51
C GLN A 145 -10.49 -24.39 3.87
N GLY A 146 -11.18 -23.33 3.43
CA GLY A 146 -12.61 -23.12 3.68
C GLY A 146 -12.93 -22.45 5.03
N GLY A 147 -11.91 -22.10 5.81
CA GLY A 147 -12.03 -21.30 7.02
C GLY A 147 -12.28 -19.83 6.74
N ASP A 148 -12.94 -19.14 7.67
CA ASP A 148 -13.34 -17.75 7.52
C ASP A 148 -12.18 -16.74 7.60
N PHE A 149 -11.04 -17.15 8.17
CA PHE A 149 -9.82 -16.34 8.27
C PHE A 149 -8.70 -16.83 7.33
N GLU A 150 -8.93 -17.86 6.50
CA GLU A 150 -7.91 -18.45 5.62
C GLU A 150 -7.20 -17.39 4.75
N GLN A 151 -7.99 -16.55 4.09
CA GLN A 151 -7.47 -15.53 3.19
C GLN A 151 -6.70 -14.44 3.95
N GLU A 152 -7.25 -13.96 5.07
CA GLU A 152 -6.63 -12.92 5.89
C GLU A 152 -5.32 -13.41 6.49
N HIS A 153 -5.30 -14.64 7.00
CA HIS A 153 -4.11 -15.28 7.52
C HIS A 153 -3.03 -15.44 6.44
N SER A 154 -3.42 -15.93 5.27
CA SER A 154 -2.49 -16.08 4.14
C SER A 154 -1.88 -14.73 3.71
N LEU A 155 -2.70 -13.67 3.66
CA LEU A 155 -2.22 -12.32 3.33
C LEU A 155 -1.29 -11.76 4.41
N ALA A 156 -1.59 -11.99 5.70
CA ALA A 156 -0.74 -11.54 6.80
C ALA A 156 0.63 -12.25 6.80
N VAL A 157 0.65 -13.56 6.58
CA VAL A 157 1.90 -14.34 6.43
C VAL A 157 2.71 -13.84 5.24
N ASN A 158 2.07 -13.67 4.08
CA ASN A 158 2.73 -13.14 2.90
C ASN A 158 3.25 -11.71 3.12
N ALA A 159 2.51 -10.86 3.84
CA ALA A 159 2.92 -9.49 4.14
C ALA A 159 4.20 -9.47 4.99
N ARG A 160 4.27 -10.31 6.03
CA ARG A 160 5.46 -10.49 6.86
C ARG A 160 6.66 -10.90 6.01
N ASP A 161 6.51 -11.94 5.20
CA ASP A 161 7.63 -12.51 4.44
C ASP A 161 8.17 -11.53 3.40
N LEU A 162 7.27 -10.84 2.68
CA LEU A 162 7.66 -9.82 1.71
C LEU A 162 8.28 -8.58 2.37
N LEU A 163 7.80 -8.16 3.55
CA LEU A 163 8.41 -7.07 4.30
C LEU A 163 9.85 -7.40 4.71
N LEU A 164 10.06 -8.59 5.27
CA LEU A 164 11.38 -9.05 5.68
C LEU A 164 12.32 -9.16 4.48
N GLN A 165 11.83 -9.70 3.36
CA GLN A 165 12.60 -9.76 2.11
C GLN A 165 12.96 -8.35 1.61
N MET A 166 12.00 -7.43 1.57
CA MET A 166 12.20 -6.05 1.12
C MET A 166 13.26 -5.34 1.93
N VAL A 167 13.19 -5.44 3.27
CA VAL A 167 14.18 -4.84 4.17
C VAL A 167 15.55 -5.51 3.99
N GLY A 168 15.60 -6.84 3.87
CA GLY A 168 16.85 -7.57 3.64
C GLY A 168 17.57 -7.17 2.34
N GLN A 169 16.82 -6.87 1.29
CA GLN A 169 17.39 -6.39 0.01
C GLN A 169 18.06 -5.02 0.10
N GLN A 170 17.77 -4.23 1.14
CA GLN A 170 18.39 -2.92 1.36
C GLN A 170 19.72 -3.00 2.12
N ASN A 171 20.13 -4.19 2.59
CA ASN A 171 21.34 -4.40 3.40
C ASN A 171 21.38 -3.58 4.70
N ASP A 172 20.22 -3.24 5.27
CA ASP A 172 20.11 -2.58 6.58
C ASP A 172 19.89 -3.63 7.69
N GLU A 173 21.00 -4.16 8.21
CA GLU A 173 20.95 -5.23 9.21
C GLU A 173 20.31 -4.82 10.54
N GLU A 174 20.49 -3.56 10.94
CA GLU A 174 19.94 -3.05 12.20
C GLU A 174 18.41 -2.97 12.11
N PHE A 175 17.91 -2.37 11.03
CA PHE A 175 16.47 -2.28 10.82
C PHE A 175 15.86 -3.65 10.54
N LEU A 176 16.55 -4.54 9.82
CA LEU A 176 16.09 -5.91 9.63
C LEU A 176 15.89 -6.64 10.97
N LYS A 177 16.87 -6.57 11.88
CA LYS A 177 16.77 -7.16 13.22
C LYS A 177 15.60 -6.57 14.00
N LYS A 178 15.38 -5.26 13.90
CA LYS A 178 14.23 -4.59 14.52
C LYS A 178 12.91 -5.16 14.01
N ILE A 179 12.73 -5.27 12.69
CA ILE A 179 11.50 -5.80 12.09
C ILE A 179 11.31 -7.29 12.42
N GLN A 180 12.38 -8.10 12.40
CA GLN A 180 12.32 -9.49 12.85
C GLN A 180 11.88 -9.60 14.32
N GLY A 181 12.39 -8.75 15.20
CA GLY A 181 12.01 -8.72 16.61
C GLY A 181 10.52 -8.43 16.83
N ILE A 182 9.88 -7.65 15.97
CA ILE A 182 8.43 -7.39 16.03
C ILE A 182 7.63 -8.69 15.80
N PHE A 183 8.08 -9.55 14.89
CA PHE A 183 7.40 -10.82 14.59
C PHE A 183 7.79 -11.97 15.53
N GLN A 184 8.92 -11.87 16.23
CA GLN A 184 9.37 -12.85 17.23
C GLN A 184 8.78 -12.57 18.62
N GLY A 185 8.39 -11.33 18.91
CA GLY A 185 7.78 -10.93 20.19
C GLY A 185 6.29 -11.27 20.31
N LEU A 186 5.83 -12.28 19.57
CA LEU A 186 4.48 -12.82 19.60
C LEU A 186 4.43 -14.06 20.51
#